data_AF-A0A0C9ZSM2-F1
#
_entry.id   AF-A0A0C9ZSM2-F1
#
_cell.length_a   1.000
_cell.length_b   1.000
_cell.length_c   1.000
_cell.angle_alpha   90.00
_cell.angle_beta   90.00
_cell.angle_gamma   90.00
#
_symmetry.space_group_name_H-M   'P 1'
#
loop_
_entity.id
_entity.type
_entity.pdbx_description
1 polymer ?
#
loop_
_entity_poly.entity_id
_entity_poly.type
_entity_poly.pdbx_seq_one_letter_code
_entity_poly.pdbx_strand_id
1 'polypeptide(L)'
;GYSANHIMYGAERERWAKQAYSIPPAETISLEISAVQQGGNKRKGSHRLSFGVCMHIVPIENICEGKKDIDVQIDAPQLITLALKMVRSKILAFAPGFPWHEDEFIICDGGWVDLSNHPPNLAYFYKQCVQPS
;
A
#
# COMPACT_ATOMS: atom_id res chain seq x y z
N GLY A 1 -13.02 53.06 27.33
CA GLY A 1 -11.70 52.74 26.77
C GLY A 1 -11.86 51.60 25.80
N TYR A 2 -11.95 51.89 24.50
CA TYR A 2 -11.85 50.88 23.45
C TYR A 2 -10.37 50.81 23.08
N SER A 3 -9.69 49.77 23.55
CA SER A 3 -8.23 49.65 23.41
C SER A 3 -7.81 49.39 21.97
N ALA A 4 -6.58 49.79 21.66
CA ALA A 4 -5.90 49.66 20.36
C ALA A 4 -5.76 48.22 19.81
N ASN A 5 -6.30 47.21 20.52
CA ASN A 5 -6.22 45.80 20.15
C ASN A 5 -7.12 45.41 18.97
N HIS A 6 -8.10 46.25 18.60
CA HIS A 6 -9.05 45.95 17.52
C HIS A 6 -8.41 45.99 16.11
N ILE A 7 -7.29 46.71 15.97
CA ILE A 7 -6.53 46.81 14.70
C ILE A 7 -5.75 45.51 14.43
N MET A 8 -5.33 44.80 15.48
CA MET A 8 -4.58 43.54 15.35
C MET A 8 -5.49 42.33 15.11
N TYR A 9 -6.77 42.40 15.51
CA TYR A 9 -7.72 41.30 15.37
C TYR A 9 -7.92 40.85 13.91
N GLY A 10 -7.90 41.79 12.95
CA GLY A 10 -7.99 41.45 11.53
C GLY A 10 -6.81 40.61 11.04
N ALA A 11 -5.59 41.01 11.42
CA ALA A 11 -4.35 40.30 11.07
C ALA A 11 -4.20 38.96 11.82
N GLU A 12 -4.75 38.87 13.03
CA GLU A 12 -4.76 37.65 13.83
C GLU A 12 -5.75 36.62 13.27
N ARG A 13 -6.95 37.08 12.89
CA ARG A 13 -7.95 36.26 12.17
C ARG A 13 -7.43 35.76 10.83
N GLU A 14 -6.72 36.60 10.08
CA GLU A 14 -6.13 36.19 8.81
C GLU A 14 -4.99 35.18 9.00
N ARG A 15 -4.19 35.31 10.06
CA ARG A 15 -3.17 34.31 10.44
C ARG A 15 -3.80 32.98 10.82
N TRP A 16 -4.86 32.97 11.64
CA TRP A 16 -5.58 31.75 11.98
C TRP A 16 -6.26 31.13 10.79
N ALA A 17 -6.83 31.92 9.88
CA ALA A 17 -7.38 31.41 8.63
C ALA A 17 -6.27 30.77 7.78
N LYS A 18 -5.11 31.42 7.62
CA LYS A 18 -3.97 30.84 6.87
C LYS A 18 -3.43 29.56 7.51
N GLN A 19 -3.44 29.43 8.83
CA GLN A 19 -3.06 28.20 9.52
C GLN A 19 -4.13 27.11 9.38
N ALA A 20 -5.42 27.45 9.53
CA ALA A 20 -6.53 26.51 9.42
C ALA A 20 -6.76 26.00 7.99
N TYR A 21 -6.46 26.83 6.98
CA TYR A 21 -6.52 26.48 5.56
C TYR A 21 -5.14 26.15 4.97
N SER A 22 -4.09 26.07 5.79
CA SER A 22 -2.83 25.51 5.31
C SER A 22 -3.09 24.06 4.93
N ILE A 23 -2.69 23.68 3.71
CA ILE A 23 -2.74 22.29 3.28
C ILE A 23 -1.89 21.54 4.31
N PRO A 24 -2.47 20.59 5.08
CA PRO A 24 -1.67 19.82 6.02
C PRO A 24 -0.51 19.18 5.24
N PRO A 25 0.69 19.11 5.83
CA PRO A 25 1.82 18.46 5.17
C PRO A 25 1.35 17.10 4.66
N ALA A 26 1.59 16.82 3.38
CA ALA A 26 1.14 15.58 2.76
C ALA A 26 1.57 14.42 3.64
N GLU A 27 0.60 13.74 4.25
CA GLU A 27 0.88 12.60 5.11
C GLU A 27 1.53 11.53 4.23
N THR A 28 2.68 11.02 4.69
CA THR A 28 3.42 10.01 3.95
C THR A 28 3.47 8.71 4.73
N ILE A 29 3.50 7.61 3.99
CA ILE A 29 3.63 6.26 4.51
C ILE A 29 4.92 5.61 4.00
N SER A 30 5.34 4.55 4.68
CA SER A 30 6.40 3.67 4.22
C SER A 30 5.80 2.32 3.82
N LEU A 31 6.24 1.79 2.69
CA LEU A 31 5.85 0.49 2.16
C LEU A 31 7.01 -0.48 2.26
N GLU A 32 6.70 -1.72 2.65
CA GLU A 32 7.58 -2.88 2.50
C GLU A 32 6.88 -3.87 1.57
N ILE A 33 7.55 -4.24 0.49
CA ILE A 33 7.04 -5.16 -0.53
C ILE A 33 7.90 -6.40 -0.51
N SER A 34 7.25 -7.56 -0.40
CA SER A 34 7.88 -8.86 -0.53
C SER A 34 7.28 -9.62 -1.72
N ALA A 35 8.08 -10.49 -2.34
CA ALA A 35 7.57 -11.39 -3.35
C ALA A 35 7.41 -12.80 -2.77
N VAL A 36 6.30 -13.45 -3.09
CA VAL A 36 6.02 -14.82 -2.66
C VAL A 36 5.62 -15.66 -3.86
N GLN A 37 5.96 -16.95 -3.81
CA GLN A 37 5.47 -17.94 -4.74
C GLN A 37 4.32 -18.72 -4.09
N GLN A 38 3.16 -18.72 -4.74
CA GLN A 38 2.07 -19.61 -4.37
C GLN A 38 2.39 -21.02 -4.88
N GLY A 39 2.70 -21.93 -3.96
CA GLY A 39 2.93 -23.34 -4.27
C GLY A 39 1.63 -24.08 -4.55
N GLY A 40 1.54 -24.73 -5.71
CA GLY A 40 0.49 -25.69 -6.02
C GLY A 40 0.58 -26.94 -5.14
N ASN A 41 -0.60 -27.44 -4.73
CA ASN A 41 -0.79 -28.60 -3.86
C ASN A 41 0.09 -29.80 -4.29
N LYS A 42 1.11 -30.18 -3.49
CA LYS A 42 1.81 -31.45 -3.68
C LYS A 42 0.83 -32.58 -3.35
N ARG A 43 0.15 -33.13 -4.36
CA ARG A 43 -0.55 -34.40 -4.25
C ARG A 43 0.47 -35.48 -3.87
N LYS A 44 0.57 -35.78 -2.57
CA LYS A 44 1.10 -37.05 -2.10
C LYS A 44 -0.01 -37.70 -1.29
N GLY A 45 -0.59 -38.75 -1.88
CA GLY A 45 -1.84 -39.34 -1.44
C GLY A 45 -1.85 -39.73 0.03
N SER A 46 -2.95 -39.43 0.69
CA SER A 46 -3.58 -40.32 1.67
C SER A 46 -4.94 -39.73 2.03
N HIS A 47 -5.91 -40.62 2.20
CA HIS A 47 -7.29 -40.32 2.49
C HIS A 47 -7.48 -39.43 3.72
N ARG A 48 -8.20 -38.31 3.58
CA ARG A 48 -9.40 -37.97 4.37
C ARG A 48 -9.86 -36.54 4.08
N LEU A 49 -11.17 -36.39 4.06
CA LEU A 49 -11.93 -35.16 3.90
C LEU A 49 -11.46 -34.08 4.89
N SER A 50 -11.12 -32.89 4.40
CA SER A 50 -11.09 -31.64 5.15
C SER A 50 -11.11 -30.48 4.17
N PHE A 51 -12.16 -29.65 4.23
CA PHE A 51 -12.16 -28.31 3.66
C PHE A 51 -11.02 -27.51 4.30
N GLY A 52 -9.95 -27.26 3.54
CA GLY A 52 -8.77 -26.58 4.06
C GLY A 52 -7.65 -26.65 3.04
N VAL A 53 -7.74 -25.81 2.00
CA VAL A 53 -6.63 -25.59 1.08
C VAL A 53 -5.56 -24.84 1.88
N CYS A 54 -4.60 -25.56 2.47
CA CYS A 54 -3.37 -24.93 2.94
C CYS A 54 -2.63 -24.40 1.71
N MET A 55 -2.85 -23.12 1.38
CA MET A 55 -1.98 -22.40 0.46
C MET A 55 -0.58 -22.43 1.04
N HIS A 56 0.33 -23.16 0.39
CA HIS A 56 1.74 -23.11 0.74
C HIS A 56 2.31 -21.85 0.08
N ILE A 57 2.46 -20.78 0.86
CA ILE A 57 3.09 -19.55 0.42
C ILE A 57 4.57 -19.69 0.73
N VAL A 58 5.40 -19.78 -0.31
CA VAL A 58 6.85 -19.85 -0.18
C VAL A 58 7.41 -18.46 -0.46
N PRO A 59 8.00 -17.76 0.52
CA PRO A 59 8.63 -16.48 0.26
C PRO A 59 9.75 -16.65 -0.76
N ILE A 60 9.83 -15.73 -1.73
CA ILE A 60 10.98 -15.66 -2.63
C ILE A 60 12.08 -14.96 -1.85
N GLU A 61 13.02 -15.75 -1.35
CA GLU A 61 14.16 -15.25 -0.58
C GLU A 61 14.89 -14.16 -1.39
N ASN A 62 15.28 -13.06 -0.73
CA ASN A 62 15.97 -11.87 -1.26
C ASN A 62 15.14 -10.85 -2.07
N ILE A 63 13.82 -10.98 -2.18
CA ILE A 63 12.96 -9.92 -2.72
C ILE A 63 12.18 -9.26 -1.59
N CYS A 64 12.86 -8.35 -0.89
CA CYS A 64 12.23 -7.37 -0.01
C CYS A 64 12.67 -5.97 -0.45
N GLU A 65 11.70 -5.08 -0.68
CA GLU A 65 11.94 -3.70 -1.10
C GLU A 65 11.15 -2.74 -0.22
N GLY A 66 11.84 -1.73 0.31
CA GLY A 66 11.24 -0.68 1.12
C GLY A 66 11.17 0.63 0.35
N LYS A 67 10.05 1.34 0.42
CA LYS A 67 9.93 2.71 -0.10
C LYS A 67 9.25 3.62 0.89
N LYS A 68 9.92 4.71 1.24
CA LYS A 68 9.40 5.77 2.10
C LYS A 68 8.77 6.88 1.26
N ASP A 69 8.16 7.84 1.95
CA ASP A 69 7.66 9.09 1.36
C ASP A 69 6.59 8.85 0.28
N ILE A 70 5.75 7.84 0.49
CA ILE A 70 4.59 7.56 -0.36
C ILE A 70 3.42 8.38 0.13
N ASP A 71 2.76 9.12 -0.76
CA ASP A 71 1.55 9.86 -0.42
C ASP A 71 0.47 8.92 0.13
N VAL A 72 -0.10 9.23 1.30
CA VAL A 72 -1.19 8.45 1.92
C VAL A 72 -2.44 8.39 1.03
N GLN A 73 -2.59 9.36 0.11
CA GLN A 73 -3.70 9.43 -0.84
C GLN A 73 -3.51 8.51 -2.06
N ILE A 74 -2.41 7.74 -2.12
CA ILE A 74 -2.18 6.78 -3.20
C ILE A 74 -3.38 5.82 -3.32
N ASP A 75 -3.86 5.67 -4.55
CA ASP A 75 -4.93 4.74 -4.89
C ASP A 75 -4.37 3.31 -5.12
N ALA A 76 -5.26 2.32 -5.15
CA ALA A 76 -4.84 0.93 -5.34
C ALA A 76 -4.15 0.67 -6.70
N PRO A 77 -4.62 1.21 -7.85
CA PRO A 77 -3.92 1.05 -9.13
C PRO A 77 -2.49 1.63 -9.13
N GLN A 78 -2.28 2.80 -8.53
CA GLN A 78 -0.96 3.41 -8.39
C GLN A 78 -0.07 2.58 -7.47
N LEU A 79 -0.63 2.02 -6.40
CA LEU A 79 0.08 1.13 -5.49
C LEU A 79 0.54 -0.17 -6.19
N ILE A 80 -0.32 -0.79 -7.00
CA ILE A 80 0.02 -1.95 -7.84
C ILE A 80 1.16 -1.60 -8.80
N THR A 81 1.02 -0.48 -9.52
CA THR A 81 2.02 -0.03 -10.49
C THR A 81 3.37 0.23 -9.81
N LEU A 82 3.35 0.86 -8.63
CA LEU A 82 4.52 1.14 -7.84
C LEU A 82 5.18 -0.15 -7.35
N ALA A 83 4.40 -1.08 -6.82
CA ALA A 83 4.90 -2.35 -6.31
C ALA A 83 5.57 -3.15 -7.42
N LEU A 84 4.88 -3.34 -8.55
CA LEU A 84 5.43 -4.01 -9.73
C LEU A 84 6.73 -3.37 -10.20
N LYS A 85 6.77 -2.04 -10.31
CA LYS A 85 7.99 -1.32 -10.72
C LYS A 85 9.17 -1.59 -9.80
N MET A 86 8.93 -1.71 -8.49
CA MET A 86 9.99 -1.97 -7.50
C MET A 86 10.54 -3.39 -7.59
N VAL A 87 9.67 -4.39 -7.71
CA VAL A 87 10.10 -5.80 -7.64
C VAL A 87 10.39 -6.45 -8.99
N ARG A 88 9.94 -5.85 -10.10
CA ARG A 88 10.07 -6.43 -11.46
C ARG A 88 11.48 -6.88 -11.79
N SER A 89 12.47 -6.02 -11.61
CA SER A 89 13.87 -6.34 -11.92
C SER A 89 14.39 -7.52 -11.10
N LYS A 90 14.02 -7.58 -9.82
CA LYS A 90 14.41 -8.67 -8.91
C LYS A 90 13.72 -9.98 -9.24
N ILE A 91 12.43 -9.95 -9.60
CA ILE A 91 11.68 -11.15 -10.00
C ILE A 91 12.27 -11.74 -11.28
N LEU A 92 12.51 -10.90 -12.30
CA LEU A 92 13.12 -11.35 -13.55
C LEU A 92 14.54 -11.93 -13.33
N ALA A 93 15.31 -11.34 -12.40
CA ALA A 93 16.63 -11.84 -12.04
C ALA A 93 16.60 -13.14 -11.21
N PHE A 94 15.54 -13.38 -10.43
CA PHE A 94 15.40 -14.57 -9.59
C PHE A 94 15.35 -15.86 -10.43
N ALA A 95 14.67 -15.82 -11.58
CA ALA A 95 14.61 -16.95 -12.51
C ALA A 95 14.71 -16.46 -13.97
N PRO A 96 15.93 -16.23 -14.49
CA PRO A 96 16.13 -15.60 -15.80
C PRO A 96 15.70 -16.48 -16.99
N GLY A 97 15.48 -17.78 -16.78
CA GLY A 97 14.95 -18.70 -17.79
C GLY A 97 13.46 -18.99 -17.67
N PHE A 98 12.79 -18.43 -16.66
CA PHE A 98 11.35 -18.61 -16.49
C PHE A 98 10.60 -17.51 -17.24
N PRO A 99 9.58 -17.85 -18.06
CA PRO A 99 8.79 -16.86 -18.80
C PRO A 99 7.80 -16.19 -17.85
N TRP A 100 8.27 -15.18 -17.11
CA TRP A 100 7.41 -14.40 -16.24
C TRP A 100 6.34 -13.64 -17.03
N HIS A 101 5.08 -13.80 -16.64
CA HIS A 101 3.95 -13.04 -17.17
C HIS A 101 3.51 -12.02 -16.12
N GLU A 102 3.74 -10.73 -16.39
CA GLU A 102 3.38 -9.65 -15.46
C GLU A 102 1.87 -9.58 -15.19
N ASP A 103 1.06 -9.97 -16.17
CA ASP A 103 -0.41 -10.04 -16.02
C ASP A 103 -0.87 -11.14 -15.05
N GLU A 104 0.01 -12.08 -14.70
CA GLU A 104 -0.27 -13.12 -13.69
C GLU A 104 0.17 -12.71 -12.28
N PHE A 105 0.85 -11.56 -12.13
CA PHE A 105 1.24 -11.07 -10.82
C PHE A 105 0.05 -10.51 -10.07
N ILE A 106 -0.22 -11.10 -8.91
CA ILE A 106 -1.22 -10.62 -7.97
C ILE A 106 -0.51 -9.83 -6.88
N ILE A 107 -0.89 -8.57 -6.72
CA ILE A 107 -0.39 -7.72 -5.64
C ILE A 107 -1.42 -7.72 -4.52
N CYS A 108 -1.04 -8.30 -3.39
CA CYS A 108 -1.87 -8.29 -2.19
C CYS A 108 -1.37 -7.27 -1.16
N ASP A 109 -2.28 -6.84 -0.30
CA ASP A 109 -1.93 -6.13 0.93
C ASP A 109 -1.42 -7.09 2.03
N GLY A 110 -1.09 -6.53 3.21
CA GLY A 110 -0.64 -7.32 4.36
C GLY A 110 -1.70 -8.29 4.91
N GLY A 111 -2.98 -8.12 4.54
CA GLY A 111 -4.08 -9.02 4.85
C GLY A 111 -4.34 -10.08 3.76
N TRP A 112 -3.45 -10.19 2.75
CA TRP A 112 -3.60 -11.07 1.59
C TRP A 112 -4.79 -10.73 0.69
N VAL A 113 -5.31 -9.51 0.76
CA VAL A 113 -6.37 -9.03 -0.13
C VAL A 113 -5.76 -8.50 -1.41
N ASP A 114 -6.19 -9.04 -2.55
CA ASP A 114 -5.75 -8.59 -3.87
C ASP A 114 -6.22 -7.15 -4.13
N LEU A 115 -5.23 -6.27 -4.34
CA LEU A 115 -5.41 -4.84 -4.57
C LEU A 115 -6.21 -4.54 -5.83
N SER A 116 -6.25 -5.44 -6.82
CA SER A 116 -7.01 -5.24 -8.05
C SER A 116 -8.53 -5.20 -7.82
N ASN A 117 -9.00 -5.78 -6.70
CA ASN A 117 -10.41 -5.75 -6.31
C ASN A 117 -10.83 -4.43 -5.64
N HIS A 118 -9.88 -3.52 -5.38
CA HIS A 118 -10.19 -2.24 -4.76
C HIS A 118 -10.68 -1.20 -5.77
N PRO A 119 -11.59 -0.30 -5.37
CA PRO A 119 -12.06 0.76 -6.24
C PRO A 119 -10.91 1.68 -6.69
N PRO A 120 -10.77 1.96 -8.01
CA PRO A 120 -9.57 2.60 -8.56
C PRO A 120 -9.39 4.08 -8.21
N ASN A 121 -10.36 4.73 -7.57
CA ASN A 121 -10.38 6.18 -7.33
C ASN A 121 -10.50 6.54 -5.84
N LEU A 122 -10.11 5.63 -4.95
CA LEU A 122 -10.14 5.86 -3.51
C LEU A 122 -8.75 5.65 -2.94
N ALA A 123 -8.31 6.59 -2.11
CA ALA A 123 -7.10 6.46 -1.32
C ALA A 123 -7.16 5.16 -0.51
N TYR A 124 -6.18 4.30 -0.75
CA TYR A 124 -6.21 2.94 -0.23
C TYR A 124 -5.98 2.93 1.30
N PHE A 125 -4.94 3.65 1.75
CA PHE A 125 -4.56 3.68 3.17
C PHE A 125 -5.42 4.62 4.01
N TYR A 126 -5.96 5.70 3.42
CA TYR A 126 -6.70 6.70 4.19
C TYR A 126 -7.90 6.11 4.96
N LYS A 127 -8.63 5.15 4.39
CA LYS A 127 -9.72 4.48 5.11
C LYS A 127 -9.25 3.52 6.21
N GLN A 128 -8.06 2.94 6.05
CA GLN A 128 -7.47 2.03 7.04
C GLN A 128 -6.85 2.80 8.22
N CYS A 129 -6.33 4.01 7.98
CA CYS A 129 -5.75 4.87 9.01
C CYS A 129 -6.78 5.62 9.87
N VAL A 130 -8.02 5.79 9.39
CA VAL A 130 -9.05 6.64 10.03
C VAL A 130 -10.08 5.82 10.84
N GLN A 131 -9.89 4.51 11.01
CA GLN A 131 -10.75 3.71 11.90
C GLN A 131 -10.55 4.17 13.36
N PRO A 132 -11.59 4.67 14.05
CA PRO A 132 -11.48 4.98 15.48
C PRO A 132 -11.31 3.67 16.25
N SER A 133 -10.29 3.63 17.11
CA SER A 133 -10.06 2.59 18.13
C SER A 133 -11.22 2.47 19.11
#